data_AF-A0A370N6C1-F1
#
_entry.id   AF-A0A370N6C1-F1
#
_cell.length_a   1.000
_cell.length_b   1.000
_cell.length_c   1.000
_cell.angle_alpha   90.00
_cell.angle_beta   90.00
_cell.angle_gamma   90.00
#
_symmetry.space_group_name_H-M   'P 1'
#
loop_
_entity.id
_entity.type
_entity.pdbx_description
1 polymer ?
#
loop_
_entity_poly.entity_id
_entity_poly.type
_entity_poly.pdbx_seq_one_letter_code
_entity_poly.pdbx_strand_id
1 'polypeptide(L)'
;MSRDLVSAPLRRRLENWGNASRGAYDPVDAARITRAWQTLHVRHRDMLRMVYLWHARREVVCRRLRIPRRPAQCFELELAAARAALARALDGGNQNREGG
;
A
#
# COMPACT_ATOMS: atom_id res chain seq x y z
N MET A 1 -38.46 -21.78 15.86
CA MET A 1 -38.64 -20.91 14.68
C MET A 1 -37.51 -19.89 14.63
N SER A 2 -36.60 -20.07 13.66
CA SER A 2 -35.60 -19.16 13.06
C SER A 2 -34.80 -18.17 13.92
N ARG A 3 -33.56 -18.55 14.30
CA ARG A 3 -32.44 -17.61 14.56
C ARG A 3 -31.56 -17.36 13.31
N ASP A 4 -31.81 -18.06 12.21
CA ASP A 4 -30.93 -18.05 11.03
C ASP A 4 -31.11 -16.86 10.09
N LEU A 5 -32.22 -16.11 10.20
CA LEU A 5 -32.53 -15.03 9.26
C LEU A 5 -31.81 -13.70 9.57
N VAL A 6 -31.27 -13.52 10.78
CA VAL A 6 -30.53 -12.31 11.17
C VAL A 6 -29.03 -12.40 10.84
N SER A 7 -28.51 -13.61 10.63
CA SER A 7 -27.10 -13.85 10.31
C SER A 7 -26.74 -13.59 8.85
N ALA A 8 -27.66 -13.84 7.91
CA ALA A 8 -27.42 -13.60 6.49
C ALA A 8 -27.16 -12.11 6.13
N PRO A 9 -27.92 -11.12 6.67
CA PRO A 9 -27.63 -9.71 6.46
C PRO A 9 -26.29 -9.27 7.04
N LEU A 10 -25.92 -9.75 8.24
CA LEU A 10 -24.66 -9.37 8.90
C LEU A 10 -23.45 -9.93 8.15
N ARG A 11 -23.51 -11.20 7.76
CA ARG A 11 -22.45 -11.84 6.97
C ARG A 11 -22.23 -11.11 5.64
N ARG A 12 -23.31 -10.81 4.91
CA ARG A 12 -23.24 -10.04 3.66
C ARG A 12 -22.70 -8.63 3.87
N ARG A 13 -23.04 -7.98 5.00
CA ARG A 13 -22.48 -6.66 5.37
C ARG A 13 -21.00 -6.73 5.71
N LEU A 14 -20.51 -7.78 6.37
CA LEU A 14 -19.10 -7.97 6.68
C LEU A 14 -18.28 -8.31 5.42
N GLU A 15 -18.81 -9.19 4.56
CA GLU A 15 -18.25 -9.47 3.24
C GLU A 15 -18.18 -8.19 2.39
N ASN A 16 -19.26 -7.39 2.37
CA ASN A 16 -19.28 -6.09 1.74
C ASN A 16 -18.33 -5.09 2.41
N TRP A 17 -18.19 -5.07 3.74
CA TRP A 17 -17.28 -4.16 4.44
C TRP A 17 -15.81 -4.45 4.12
N GLY A 18 -15.45 -5.72 3.96
CA GLY A 18 -14.13 -6.12 3.46
C GLY A 18 -13.85 -5.71 2.01
N ASN A 19 -14.90 -5.44 1.24
CA ASN A 19 -14.86 -5.19 -0.21
C ASN A 19 -15.21 -3.73 -0.62
N ALA A 20 -15.93 -2.99 0.22
CA ALA A 20 -16.55 -1.69 -0.11
C ALA A 20 -15.55 -0.53 -0.26
N SER A 21 -14.27 -0.76 0.03
CA SER A 21 -13.21 0.25 -0.12
C SER A 21 -12.04 -0.24 -0.98
N ARG A 22 -12.13 -1.44 -1.57
CA ARG A 22 -11.12 -1.94 -2.49
C ARG A 22 -11.56 -1.59 -3.90
N GLY A 23 -10.70 -0.91 -4.66
CA GLY A 23 -10.89 -0.77 -6.10
C GLY A 23 -10.95 -2.14 -6.78
N ALA A 24 -11.24 -2.16 -8.08
CA ALA A 24 -11.24 -3.40 -8.86
C ALA A 24 -9.94 -4.18 -8.62
N TYR A 25 -10.08 -5.39 -8.07
CA TYR A 25 -8.93 -6.27 -7.81
C TYR A 25 -8.50 -6.93 -9.11
N ASP A 26 -7.35 -6.52 -9.64
CA ASP A 26 -6.68 -7.20 -10.74
C ASP A 26 -5.55 -8.07 -10.18
N PRO A 27 -5.62 -9.42 -10.31
CA PRO A 27 -4.57 -10.31 -9.82
C PRO A 27 -3.23 -10.11 -10.54
N VAL A 28 -3.23 -9.66 -11.80
CA VAL A 28 -2.00 -9.38 -12.57
C VAL A 28 -1.30 -8.16 -11.99
N ASP A 29 -2.05 -7.08 -11.75
CA ASP A 29 -1.53 -5.88 -11.09
C ASP A 29 -1.05 -6.19 -9.66
N ALA A 30 -1.83 -6.94 -8.88
CA ALA A 30 -1.44 -7.36 -7.54
C ALA A 30 -0.11 -8.15 -7.51
N ALA A 31 0.11 -9.03 -8.49
CA ALA A 31 1.36 -9.75 -8.64
C ALA A 31 2.53 -8.83 -9.03
N ARG A 32 2.31 -7.87 -9.93
CA ARG A 32 3.33 -6.86 -10.32
C ARG A 32 3.73 -6.00 -9.12
N ILE A 33 2.75 -5.49 -8.38
CA ILE A 33 2.97 -4.73 -7.15
C ILE A 33 3.73 -5.57 -6.13
N THR A 34 3.36 -6.85 -5.95
CA THR A 34 4.03 -7.73 -4.99
C THR A 34 5.51 -7.93 -5.34
N ARG A 35 5.84 -8.14 -6.62
CA ARG A 35 7.24 -8.27 -7.07
C ARG A 35 8.02 -6.97 -6.90
N ALA A 36 7.46 -5.83 -7.32
CA ALA A 36 8.08 -4.53 -7.13
C ALA A 36 8.25 -4.17 -5.63
N TRP A 37 7.33 -4.61 -4.79
CA TRP A 37 7.41 -4.41 -3.35
C TRP A 37 8.55 -5.20 -2.70
N GLN A 38 8.88 -6.39 -3.23
CA GLN A 38 9.99 -7.21 -2.73
C GLN A 38 11.35 -6.61 -3.03
N THR A 39 11.51 -5.90 -4.16
CA THR A 39 12.78 -5.26 -4.56
C THR A 39 13.01 -3.91 -3.88
N LEU A 40 11.98 -3.37 -3.22
CA LEU A 40 12.02 -2.05 -2.62
C LEU A 40 12.81 -2.05 -1.29
N HIS A 41 13.65 -1.03 -1.09
CA HIS A 41 14.40 -0.85 0.14
C HIS A 41 13.47 -0.78 1.37
N VAL A 42 13.89 -1.40 2.50
CA VAL A 42 13.08 -1.54 3.73
C VAL A 42 12.51 -0.21 4.20
N ARG A 43 13.32 0.86 4.17
CA ARG A 43 12.89 2.21 4.55
C ARG A 43 11.73 2.74 3.69
N HIS A 44 11.76 2.53 2.38
CA HIS A 44 10.70 2.96 1.48
C HIS A 44 9.44 2.10 1.65
N ARG A 45 9.60 0.78 1.88
CA ARG A 45 8.47 -0.11 2.20
C ARG A 45 7.77 0.32 3.48
N ASP A 46 8.52 0.64 4.53
CA ASP A 46 7.97 1.07 5.81
C ASP A 46 7.25 2.42 5.67
N MET A 47 7.83 3.37 4.92
CA MET A 47 7.17 4.63 4.58
C MET A 47 5.83 4.41 3.88
N LEU A 48 5.82 3.62 2.81
CA LEU A 48 4.61 3.35 2.03
C LEU A 48 3.58 2.56 2.85
N ARG A 49 4.01 1.58 3.65
CA ARG A 49 3.12 0.82 4.53
C ARG A 49 2.45 1.72 5.56
N MET A 50 3.20 2.60 6.21
CA MET A 50 2.63 3.52 7.19
C MET A 50 1.63 4.48 6.56
N VAL A 51 1.93 5.02 5.38
CA VAL A 51 1.06 6.01 4.71
C VAL A 51 -0.18 5.36 4.08
N TYR A 52 -0.02 4.27 3.34
CA TYR A 52 -1.09 3.71 2.51
C TYR A 52 -1.84 2.54 3.15
N LEU A 53 -1.17 1.71 3.97
CA LEU A 53 -1.83 0.58 4.61
C LEU A 53 -2.40 0.96 5.99
N TRP A 54 -1.65 1.75 6.75
CA TRP A 54 -2.04 2.13 8.12
C TRP A 54 -2.67 3.51 8.21
N HIS A 55 -2.60 4.33 7.15
CA HIS A 55 -3.02 5.73 7.15
C HIS A 55 -2.46 6.52 8.35
N ALA A 56 -1.21 6.23 8.70
CA ALA A 56 -0.54 6.85 9.83
C ALA A 56 -0.34 8.34 9.56
N ARG A 57 -0.57 9.15 10.61
CA ARG A 57 -0.33 10.59 10.55
C ARG A 57 1.16 10.89 10.33
N ARG A 58 1.44 11.99 9.62
CA ARG A 58 2.78 12.48 9.30
C ARG A 58 3.72 12.47 10.50
N GLU A 59 3.24 12.87 11.68
CA GLU A 59 4.05 12.93 12.91
C GLU A 59 4.55 11.56 13.37
N VAL A 60 3.71 10.52 13.22
CA VAL A 60 4.05 9.14 13.58
C VAL A 60 5.10 8.60 12.62
N VAL A 61 4.92 8.85 11.32
CA VAL A 61 5.85 8.43 10.28
C VAL A 61 7.21 9.11 10.46
N CYS A 62 7.23 10.44 10.65
CA CYS A 62 8.45 11.19 10.91
C CYS A 62 9.20 10.68 12.14
N ARG A 63 8.49 10.41 13.24
CA ARG A 63 9.11 9.87 14.46
C ARG A 63 9.72 8.50 14.22
N ARG A 64 9.00 7.61 13.53
CA ARG A 64 9.43 6.21 13.36
C ARG A 64 10.56 6.04 12.35
N LEU A 65 10.55 6.82 11.27
CA LEU A 65 11.59 6.80 10.24
C LEU A 65 12.73 7.78 10.51
N ARG A 66 12.70 8.46 11.67
CA ARG A 66 13.68 9.49 12.06
C ARG A 66 13.82 10.59 11.00
N ILE A 67 12.70 10.98 10.38
CA ILE A 67 12.66 12.09 9.41
C ILE A 67 12.50 13.40 10.19
N PRO A 68 13.32 14.43 9.90
CA PRO A 68 13.15 15.76 10.48
C PRO A 68 11.72 16.27 10.27
N ARG A 69 11.05 16.70 11.35
CA ARG A 69 9.68 17.24 11.28
C ARG A 69 9.64 18.60 10.58
N ARG A 70 10.76 19.32 10.62
CA ARG A 70 10.99 20.61 9.99
C ARG A 70 12.30 20.54 9.19
N PRO A 71 12.34 21.14 8.00
CA PRO A 71 11.24 21.83 7.33
C PRO A 71 10.18 20.83 6.79
N ALA A 72 8.95 21.29 6.52
CA ALA A 72 7.83 20.37 6.26
C ALA A 72 8.05 19.46 5.03
N GLN A 73 8.81 19.99 4.08
CA GLN A 73 9.19 19.40 2.80
C GLN A 73 10.01 18.12 2.97
N CYS A 74 10.72 17.92 4.10
CA CYS A 74 11.50 16.68 4.31
C CYS A 74 10.61 15.43 4.25
N PHE A 75 9.40 15.50 4.79
CA PHE A 75 8.46 14.38 4.71
C PHE A 75 7.99 14.15 3.26
N GLU A 76 7.64 15.22 2.55
CA GLU A 76 7.19 15.14 1.16
C GLU A 76 8.28 14.60 0.24
N LEU A 77 9.53 15.00 0.45
CA LEU A 77 10.69 14.50 -0.29
C LEU A 77 10.94 13.01 -0.06
N GLU A 78 10.89 12.55 1.20
CA GLU A 78 11.05 11.13 1.51
C GLU A 78 9.88 10.29 0.94
N LEU A 79 8.66 10.84 0.98
CA LEU A 79 7.49 10.19 0.38
C LEU A 79 7.60 10.12 -1.14
N ALA A 80 8.01 11.22 -1.77
CA ALA A 80 8.25 11.28 -3.21
C ALA A 80 9.36 10.31 -3.63
N ALA A 81 10.45 10.23 -2.87
CA ALA A 81 11.53 9.26 -3.11
C ALA A 81 11.02 7.81 -3.01
N ALA A 82 10.19 7.50 -2.01
CA ALA A 82 9.59 6.17 -1.87
C ALA A 82 8.63 5.82 -3.03
N ARG A 83 7.81 6.78 -3.47
CA ARG A 83 6.92 6.61 -4.65
C ARG A 83 7.73 6.42 -5.93
N ALA A 84 8.76 7.23 -6.14
CA ALA A 84 9.64 7.12 -7.31
C ALA A 84 10.40 5.79 -7.33
N ALA A 85 10.86 5.31 -6.17
CA ALA A 85 11.50 4.00 -6.07
C ALA A 85 10.52 2.86 -6.41
N LEU A 86 9.26 2.95 -5.98
CA LEU A 86 8.23 1.98 -6.35
C LEU A 86 7.90 2.05 -7.84
N ALA A 87 7.76 3.24 -8.42
CA ALA A 87 7.53 3.42 -9.85
C ALA A 87 8.66 2.79 -10.68
N ARG A 88 9.91 3.07 -10.34
CA ARG A 88 11.08 2.43 -10.99
C ARG A 88 11.08 0.91 -10.85
N ALA A 89 10.65 0.37 -9.71
CA ALA A 89 10.55 -1.08 -9.52
C ALA A 89 9.45 -1.71 -10.39
N LEU A 90 8.34 -0.99 -10.61
CA LEU A 90 7.27 -1.40 -11.51
C LEU A 90 7.70 -1.33 -12.99
N ASP A 91 8.46 -0.30 -13.36
CA ASP A 91 9.00 -0.11 -14.71
C ASP A 91 10.14 -1.08 -15.04
N GLY A 92 11.05 -1.31 -14.08
CA GLY A 92 12.15 -2.28 -14.21
C GLY A 92 11.67 -3.73 -14.34
N GLY A 93 10.51 -4.05 -13.74
CA GLY A 93 9.82 -5.33 -13.98
C GLY A 93 9.30 -5.49 -15.41
N ASN A 94 9.18 -4.40 -16.18
CA ASN A 94 8.77 -4.41 -17.58
C ASN A 94 9.93 -4.70 -18.54
N GLN A 95 11.16 -4.27 -18.19
CA GLN A 95 12.35 -4.41 -19.05
C GLN A 95 12.95 -5.83 -19.07
N ASN A 96 12.70 -6.66 -18.05
CA ASN A 96 13.15 -8.05 -18.01
C ASN A 96 12.32 -9.03 -18.88
N ARG A 97 11.44 -8.52 -19.76
CA ARG A 97 10.57 -9.33 -20.63
C ARG A 97 10.84 -9.22 -22.13
N GLU A 98 11.71 -8.31 -22.57
CA GLU A 98 11.98 -8.05 -24.00
C GLU A 98 13.38 -8.51 -24.47
N GLY A 99 14.08 -9.33 -23.67
CA GLY A 99 15.39 -9.87 -24.03
C GLY A 99 15.45 -11.39 -23.90
N GLY A 100 14.83 -12.10 -24.84
CA GLY A 100 14.92 -13.56 -25.02
C GLY A 100 15.06 -13.91 -26.48
#